data_AF-A0AAD4E5W0-F1
#
_entry.id   AF-A0AAD4E5W0-F1
#
_cell.length_a   1.000
_cell.length_b   1.000
_cell.length_c   1.000
_cell.angle_alpha   90.00
_cell.angle_beta   90.00
_cell.angle_gamma   90.00
#
_symmetry.space_group_name_H-M   'P 1'
#
loop_
_entity.id
_entity.type
_entity.pdbx_description
1 polymer ?
#
loop_
_entity_poly.entity_id
_entity_poly.type
_entity_poly.pdbx_seq_one_letter_code
_entity_poly.pdbx_strand_id
1 'polypeptide(L)' 'MFFALFAAIFESSLALILVVDYGSDWIKASLMKPGVPFDVLLNKDLKRKIQSFVAWKKDE' A
#
# COMPACT_ATOMS: atom_id res chain seq x y z
N MET A 1 6.80 9.53 36.93
CA MET A 1 5.72 10.29 36.28
C MET A 1 6.13 10.84 34.92
N PHE A 2 7.22 11.64 34.81
CA PHE A 2 7.72 12.15 33.53
C PHE A 2 8.13 11.09 32.50
N PHE A 3 8.71 9.96 32.93
CA PHE A 3 9.14 8.89 32.02
C PHE A 3 7.97 8.15 31.35
N ALA A 4 6.85 7.94 32.07
CA ALA A 4 5.64 7.35 31.51
C ALA A 4 4.94 8.30 30.52
N LEU A 5 4.95 9.60 30.81
CA LEU A 5 4.42 10.62 29.90
C LEU A 5 5.24 10.71 28.61
N PHE A 6 6.56 10.53 28.68
CA PHE A 6 7.45 10.47 27.51
C PHE A 6 7.24 9.22 26.66
N ALA A 7 7.00 8.05 27.28
CA ALA A 7 6.71 6.82 26.55
C ALA A 7 5.37 6.86 25.80
N ALA A 8 4.35 7.52 26.36
CA ALA A 8 3.03 7.66 25.75
C ALA A 8 3.01 8.52 24.46
N ILE A 9 4.08 9.30 24.20
CA ILE A 9 4.22 10.10 22.97
C ILE A 9 4.64 9.21 21.78
N PHE A 10 5.19 8.02 22.05
CA PHE A 10 5.59 7.04 21.04
C PHE A 10 4.49 6.00 20.79
N GLU A 11 3.26 6.44 20.52
CA GLU A 11 2.29 5.55 19.89
C GLU A 11 2.79 5.21 18.48
N SER A 12 3.47 4.06 18.35
CA SER A 12 3.80 3.51 17.04
C SER A 12 2.50 3.04 16.40
N SER A 13 1.96 3.84 15.48
CA SER A 13 0.83 3.43 14.66
C SER A 13 1.11 2.07 14.01
N LEU A 14 0.33 1.05 14.39
CA LEU A 14 0.37 -0.28 13.78
C LEU A 14 -0.47 -0.34 12.48
N ALA A 15 -0.78 0.81 11.90
CA ALA A 15 -1.58 0.91 10.70
C ALA A 15 -0.89 0.24 9.51
N LEU A 16 -1.72 -0.30 8.62
CA LEU A 16 -1.29 -0.74 7.31
C LEU A 16 -1.11 0.49 6.41
N ILE A 17 0.02 0.56 5.72
CA ILE A 17 0.31 1.61 4.74
C ILE A 17 0.22 1.01 3.36
N LEU A 18 -0.70 1.53 2.54
CA LEU A 18 -0.79 1.20 1.12
C LEU A 18 0.05 2.20 0.32
N VAL A 19 1.01 1.69 -0.44
CA VAL A 19 1.82 2.46 -1.37
C VAL A 19 1.38 2.13 -2.78
N VAL A 20 1.17 3.16 -3.61
CA VAL A 20 0.78 3.02 -5.02
C VAL A 20 1.75 3.78 -5.90
N ASP A 21 2.34 3.08 -6.86
CA ASP A 21 3.21 3.60 -7.90
C ASP A 21 2.41 3.71 -9.20
N TYR A 22 2.21 4.94 -9.68
CA TYR A 22 1.48 5.26 -10.90
C TYR A 22 2.44 5.49 -12.08
N GLY A 23 3.16 4.45 -12.51
CA GLY A 23 4.02 4.51 -13.69
C GLY A 23 3.22 4.62 -15.00
N SER A 24 3.85 5.13 -16.06
CA SER A 24 3.21 5.32 -17.37
C SER A 24 2.76 4.02 -18.03
N ASP A 25 3.51 2.93 -17.88
CA ASP A 25 3.16 1.62 -18.46
C ASP A 25 2.50 0.68 -17.44
N TRP A 26 2.90 0.80 -16.17
CA TRP A 26 2.50 -0.11 -15.10
C TRP A 26 2.18 0.61 -13.79
N ILE A 27 1.04 0.25 -13.21
CA ILE A 27 0.69 0.51 -11.81
C ILE A 27 1.17 -0.66 -10.96
N LYS A 28 1.76 -0.35 -9.81
CA LYS A 28 2.12 -1.32 -8.77
C LYS A 28 1.54 -0.86 -7.44
N ALA A 29 1.17 -1.81 -6.59
CA ALA A 29 0.72 -1.53 -5.25
C ALA A 29 1.41 -2.45 -4.25
N SER A 30 1.66 -1.93 -3.05
CA SER A 30 2.33 -2.67 -2.00
C SER A 30 1.81 -2.30 -0.62
N LEU A 31 1.78 -3.27 0.26
CA LEU A 31 1.36 -3.10 1.65
C LEU A 31 2.59 -3.17 2.56
N MET A 32 2.67 -2.24 3.50
CA MET A 32 3.73 -2.24 4.51
C MET A 32 3.18 -1.99 5.91
N LYS A 33 3.84 -2.59 6.89
CA LYS A 33 3.59 -2.39 8.32
C LYS A 33 4.93 -2.50 9.06
N PRO A 34 5.18 -1.70 10.10
CA PRO A 34 6.36 -1.88 10.94
C PRO A 34 6.50 -3.33 11.44
N GLY A 35 7.66 -3.93 11.25
CA GLY A 35 7.95 -5.32 11.66
C GLY A 35 7.41 -6.41 10.73
N VAL A 36 6.71 -6.07 9.64
CA VAL A 36 6.24 -7.02 8.62
C VAL A 36 6.99 -6.76 7.31
N PRO A 37 7.42 -7.80 6.57
CA PRO A 37 8.03 -7.62 5.26
C PRO A 37 7.12 -6.83 4.31
N PHE A 38 7.75 -6.00 3.48
CA PHE A 38 7.09 -5.32 2.38
C PHE A 38 6.50 -6.33 1.40
N ASP A 39 5.19 -6.22 1.11
CA ASP A 39 4.50 -7.13 0.20
C ASP A 39 4.00 -6.40 -1.04
N VAL A 40 4.34 -6.92 -2.22
CA VAL A 40 3.87 -6.41 -3.51
C VAL A 40 2.63 -7.17 -3.91
N LEU A 41 1.51 -6.44 -3.98
CA LEU A 41 0.19 -6.99 -4.18
C LEU A 41 0.02 -7.59 -5.58
N LEU A 42 -0.80 -8.63 -5.65
CA LEU A 42 -1.21 -9.26 -6.89
C LEU A 42 -2.51 -8.67 -7.42
N ASN A 43 -2.62 -8.58 -8.74
CA ASN A 43 -3.87 -8.28 -9.42
C ASN A 43 -4.73 -9.56 -9.60
N LYS A 44 -5.89 -9.42 -10.23
CA LYS A 44 -6.81 -10.54 -10.50
C LYS A 44 -6.18 -11.66 -11.35
N ASP A 45 -5.17 -11.33 -12.15
CA ASP A 45 -4.44 -12.27 -13.00
C ASP A 45 -3.20 -12.85 -12.32
N LEU A 46 -3.06 -12.69 -10.99
CA LEU A 46 -1.91 -13.13 -10.19
C LEU A 46 -0.57 -12.52 -10.63
N LYS A 47 -0.61 -11.30 -11.16
CA LYS A 47 0.58 -10.51 -11.56
C LYS A 47 0.77 -9.30 -10.64
N ARG A 48 2.04 -8.91 -10.45
CA ARG A 48 2.43 -7.74 -9.63
C ARG A 48 2.48 -6.41 -10.38
N LYS A 49 2.22 -6.44 -11.69
CA LYS A 49 2.18 -5.27 -12.56
C LYS A 49 0.79 -5.19 -13.18
N ILE A 50 0.10 -4.08 -12.95
CA ILE A 50 -1.21 -3.77 -13.53
C ILE A 50 -0.95 -2.81 -14.68
N GLN A 51 -1.47 -3.06 -15.87
CA GLN A 51 -1.27 -2.15 -16.99
C GLN A 51 -1.93 -0.80 -16.69
N SER A 52 -1.21 0.30 -16.93
CA SER A 52 -1.70 1.66 -16.71
C SER A 52 -2.63 2.10 -17.83
N PHE A 53 -3.86 1.58 -17.85
CA PHE A 53 -4.87 1.99 -18.83
C PHE A 53 -6.25 2.15 -18.21
N VAL A 54 -7.05 3.04 -18.79
CA VAL A 54 -8.47 3.21 -18.48
C VAL A 54 -9.22 3.15 -19.80
N ALA A 55 -10.29 2.37 -19.85
CA ALA A 55 -11.14 2.24 -21.03
C ALA A 55 -12.61 2.36 -20.62
N TRP A 56 -13.42 2.91 -21.51
CA TRP A 56 -14.86 3.00 -21.33
C TRP A 56 -15.50 1.73 -21.87
N LYS A 57 -16.30 1.06 -21.04
CA LYS A 57 -17.22 0.03 -21.53
C LYS A 57 -18.43 0.73 -22.12
N LYS A 58 -18.67 0.56 -23.43
CA LYS A 58 -19.98 0.89 -24.00
C LYS A 58 -20.92 -0.22 -23.58
N ASP A 59 -21.97 0.16 -22.87
CA ASP A 59 -23.15 -0.68 -22.74
C ASP A 59 -24.05 -0.33 -23.95
N GLU A 60 -24.46 -1.36 -24.71
CA GLU A 60 -25.63 -1.24 -25.61
C GLU A 60 -26.92 -1.28 -24.77
#